data_AF-A0A454CQS3-F1
#
_entry.id   AF-A0A454CQS3-F1
#
_cell.length_a   1.000
_cell.length_b   1.000
_cell.length_c   1.000
_cell.angle_alpha   90.00
_cell.angle_beta   90.00
_cell.angle_gamma   90.00
#
_symmetry.space_group_name_H-M   'P 1'
#
loop_
_entity.id
_entity.type
_entity.pdbx_description
1 polymer ?
#
loop_
_entity_poly.entity_id
_entity_poly.type
_entity_poly.pdbx_seq_one_letter_code
_entity_poly.pdbx_strand_id
1 'polypeptide(L)'
;MNQAITSTSVNKVLIEHYGDSVTDLQLNDGWELQVAPTLEPRPATHYHFAKGNVLDYILLSQEFDAHADISIAEVTRYQVLDAHLINPSFERDKNASDHAFVALTVEIKL
;
A
#
# COMPACT_ATOMS: atom_id res chain seq x y z
N MET A 1 13.05 0.81 13.25
CA MET A 1 12.47 1.88 12.43
C MET A 1 11.23 1.29 11.76
N ASN A 2 10.12 1.19 12.50
CA ASN A 2 8.92 0.47 12.03
C ASN A 2 7.69 1.32 12.35
N GLN A 3 7.44 2.37 11.56
CA GLN A 3 6.26 3.21 11.77
C GLN A 3 5.46 3.30 10.48
N ALA A 4 4.17 3.01 10.59
CA ALA A 4 3.23 3.20 9.50
C ALA A 4 3.21 4.68 9.06
N ILE A 5 2.74 4.95 7.84
CA ILE A 5 2.42 6.33 7.45
C ILE A 5 1.20 6.75 8.27
N THR A 6 1.44 7.56 9.30
CA THR A 6 0.41 8.18 10.13
C THR A 6 0.45 9.68 9.93
N SER A 7 -0.60 10.38 10.37
CA SER A 7 -0.66 11.86 10.30
C SER A 7 0.47 12.58 11.03
N THR A 8 1.23 11.88 11.87
CA THR A 8 2.37 12.40 12.65
C THR A 8 3.72 11.77 12.25
N SER A 9 3.74 10.85 11.29
CA SER A 9 4.94 10.16 10.84
C SER A 9 5.74 11.04 9.87
N VAL A 10 7.07 10.95 9.93
CA VAL A 10 7.97 11.61 8.94
C VAL A 10 7.68 11.15 7.51
N ASN A 11 7.20 9.92 7.33
CA ASN A 11 6.88 9.37 6.02
C ASN A 11 5.57 9.93 5.44
N LYS A 12 4.79 10.68 6.22
CA LYS A 12 3.59 11.36 5.73
C LYS A 12 3.90 12.30 4.57
N VAL A 13 5.09 12.90 4.57
CA VAL A 13 5.55 13.79 3.48
C VAL A 13 5.46 13.15 2.09
N LEU A 14 5.50 11.81 2.01
CA LEU A 14 5.39 11.06 0.75
C LEU A 14 3.99 11.14 0.11
N ILE A 15 2.97 11.40 0.92
CA ILE A 15 1.57 11.55 0.51
C ILE A 15 1.02 12.96 0.85
N GLU A 16 1.89 13.90 1.27
CA GLU A 16 1.47 15.27 1.49
C GLU A 16 1.29 15.99 0.15
N HIS A 17 0.19 16.74 0.05
CA HIS A 17 -0.08 17.55 -1.11
C HIS A 17 0.89 18.73 -1.11
N TYR A 18 1.71 18.83 -2.14
CA TYR A 18 2.64 19.95 -2.30
C TYR A 18 2.16 20.89 -3.40
N GLY A 19 1.43 21.93 -3.00
CA GLY A 19 0.96 23.01 -3.87
C GLY A 19 -0.56 23.18 -3.90
N ASP A 20 -1.00 24.35 -4.35
CA ASP A 20 -2.42 24.75 -4.46
C ASP A 20 -2.97 24.52 -5.88
N SER A 21 -2.15 24.01 -6.82
CA SER A 21 -2.58 23.80 -8.21
C SER A 21 -3.17 22.40 -8.42
N VAL A 22 -4.25 22.34 -9.20
CA VAL A 22 -4.87 21.08 -9.66
C VAL A 22 -3.91 20.25 -10.55
N THR A 23 -2.85 20.88 -11.06
CA THR A 23 -1.84 20.23 -11.91
C THR A 23 -0.67 19.63 -11.14
N ASP A 24 -0.57 19.87 -9.84
CA ASP A 24 0.54 19.37 -9.05
C ASP A 24 0.36 17.86 -8.81
N LEU A 25 1.44 17.10 -8.99
CA LEU A 25 1.43 15.65 -8.81
C LEU A 25 1.12 15.31 -7.35
N GLN A 26 0.00 14.64 -7.12
CA GLN A 26 -0.37 14.06 -5.82
C GLN A 26 -0.15 12.55 -5.85
N LEU A 27 0.55 12.06 -4.83
CA LEU A 27 0.75 10.64 -4.59
C LEU A 27 -0.15 10.17 -3.47
N ASN A 28 -0.91 9.12 -3.74
CA ASN A 28 -1.84 8.51 -2.81
C ASN A 28 -1.41 7.06 -2.52
N ASP A 29 -1.72 6.60 -1.31
CA ASP A 29 -1.49 5.22 -0.94
C ASP A 29 -2.50 4.31 -1.63
N GLY A 30 -2.03 3.32 -2.41
CA GLY A 30 -2.90 2.38 -3.11
C GLY A 30 -3.78 1.52 -2.19
N TRP A 31 -3.45 1.40 -0.90
CA TRP A 31 -4.35 0.80 0.09
C TRP A 31 -5.63 1.64 0.29
N GLU A 32 -5.51 2.97 0.30
CA GLU A 32 -6.64 3.88 0.53
C GLU A 32 -7.47 4.08 -0.76
N LEU A 33 -6.86 3.89 -1.93
CA LEU A 33 -7.54 4.05 -3.23
C LEU A 33 -8.44 2.87 -3.65
N GLN A 34 -8.60 1.86 -2.79
CA GLN A 34 -9.43 0.69 -3.11
C GLN A 34 -10.90 1.09 -3.31
N VAL A 35 -11.48 0.73 -4.45
CA VAL A 35 -12.89 1.05 -4.76
C VAL A 35 -13.90 0.40 -3.82
N ALA A 36 -13.52 -0.72 -3.21
CA ALA A 36 -14.29 -1.44 -2.21
C ALA A 36 -13.42 -1.61 -0.95
N PRO A 37 -13.31 -0.56 -0.11
CA PRO A 37 -12.46 -0.60 1.06
C PRO A 37 -12.95 -1.66 2.05
N THR A 38 -12.00 -2.42 2.60
CA THR A 38 -12.29 -3.41 3.63
C THR A 38 -12.36 -2.74 5.01
N LEU A 39 -13.17 -3.31 5.91
CA LEU A 39 -13.16 -2.93 7.33
C LEU A 39 -12.01 -3.59 8.11
N GLU A 40 -11.34 -4.55 7.49
CA GLU A 40 -10.18 -5.22 8.08
C GLU A 40 -8.97 -4.27 8.13
N PRO A 41 -8.14 -4.35 9.17
CA PRO A 41 -6.92 -3.58 9.24
C PRO A 41 -5.97 -3.96 8.09
N ARG A 42 -5.18 -2.99 7.64
CA ARG A 42 -4.14 -3.24 6.62
C ARG A 42 -3.22 -4.38 7.06
N PRO A 43 -3.00 -5.41 6.22
CA PRO A 43 -2.10 -6.50 6.56
C PRO A 43 -0.66 -5.99 6.75
N ALA A 44 0.06 -6.56 7.72
CA ALA A 44 1.46 -6.24 7.94
C ALA A 44 2.32 -6.78 6.79
N THR A 45 3.38 -6.04 6.45
CA THR A 45 4.30 -6.41 5.37
C THR A 45 5.66 -6.84 5.90
N HIS A 46 5.93 -6.67 7.18
CA HIS A 46 7.14 -7.11 7.85
C HIS A 46 6.85 -7.44 9.32
N TYR A 47 7.47 -8.50 9.84
CA TYR A 47 7.25 -8.97 11.22
C TYR A 47 8.56 -9.00 12.01
N HIS A 48 8.54 -8.39 13.20
CA HIS A 48 9.68 -8.41 14.12
C HIS A 48 9.21 -8.78 15.52
N PHE A 49 9.80 -9.81 16.13
CA PHE A 49 9.38 -10.36 17.42
C PHE A 49 7.85 -10.57 17.55
N ALA A 50 7.25 -11.22 16.54
CA ALA A 50 5.80 -11.45 16.44
C ALA A 50 4.91 -10.19 16.34
N LYS A 51 5.52 -8.99 16.19
CA LYS A 51 4.78 -7.76 15.92
C LYS A 51 4.83 -7.43 14.42
N GLY A 52 3.68 -7.49 13.78
CA GLY A 52 3.50 -7.04 12.39
C GLY A 52 3.57 -5.52 12.27
N ASN A 53 4.20 -5.04 11.19
CA ASN A 53 4.27 -3.64 10.83
C ASN A 53 4.03 -3.48 9.32
N VAL A 54 3.46 -2.35 8.91
CA VAL A 54 3.31 -1.97 7.50
C VAL A 54 4.48 -1.06 7.12
N LEU A 55 5.40 -1.58 6.32
CA LEU A 55 6.58 -0.85 5.85
C LEU A 55 6.59 -0.64 4.34
N ASP A 56 5.82 -1.43 3.60
CA ASP A 56 5.83 -1.46 2.15
C ASP A 56 4.54 -0.84 1.59
N TYR A 57 4.71 0.13 0.71
CA TYR A 57 3.65 0.96 0.15
C TYR A 57 3.80 1.02 -1.37
N ILE A 58 2.68 0.96 -2.08
CA ILE A 58 2.62 1.27 -3.51
C ILE A 58 1.89 2.60 -3.61
N LEU A 59 2.64 3.65 -3.93
CA LEU A 59 2.08 4.98 -4.13
C LEU A 59 1.70 5.15 -5.59
N LEU A 60 0.49 5.66 -5.82
CA LEU A 60 -0.06 5.91 -7.13
C LEU A 60 -0.35 7.40 -7.30
N SER A 61 -0.32 7.88 -8.54
CA SER A 61 -0.77 9.22 -8.83
C SER A 61 -2.30 9.33 -8.72
N GLN A 62 -2.79 10.57 -8.60
CA GLN A 62 -4.22 10.92 -8.53
C GLN A 62 -5.10 10.35 -9.66
N GLU A 63 -4.57 10.02 -10.83
CA GLU A 63 -5.32 9.42 -11.93
C GLU A 63 -5.82 7.99 -11.63
N PHE A 64 -5.33 7.37 -10.55
CA PHE A 64 -5.81 6.06 -10.07
C PHE A 64 -6.87 6.16 -8.97
N ASP A 65 -7.19 7.36 -8.48
CA ASP A 65 -8.29 7.59 -7.57
C ASP A 65 -9.61 7.53 -8.37
N ALA A 66 -10.49 6.59 -8.01
CA ALA A 66 -11.76 6.42 -8.69
C ALA A 66 -12.71 7.62 -8.55
N HIS A 67 -12.48 8.48 -7.55
CA HIS A 67 -13.28 9.66 -7.24
C HIS A 67 -12.72 10.96 -7.82
N ALA A 68 -11.51 10.93 -8.40
CA ALA A 68 -10.92 12.10 -9.05
C ALA A 68 -11.55 12.34 -10.43
N ASP A 69 -11.75 13.61 -10.80
CA ASP A 69 -12.30 14.00 -12.11
C ASP A 69 -11.43 13.54 -13.31
N ILE A 70 -10.13 13.32 -13.06
CA ILE A 70 -9.13 12.89 -14.05
C ILE A 70 -8.82 11.39 -13.98
N SER A 71 -9.65 10.61 -13.28
CA SER A 71 -9.45 9.18 -13.10
C SER A 71 -9.39 8.43 -14.44
N ILE A 72 -8.30 7.69 -14.67
CA ILE A 72 -8.11 6.82 -15.85
C ILE A 72 -8.13 5.34 -15.49
N ALA A 73 -7.99 5.02 -14.21
CA ALA A 73 -7.98 3.67 -13.69
C ALA A 73 -8.43 3.68 -12.24
N GLU A 74 -8.75 2.50 -11.72
CA GLU A 74 -9.17 2.33 -10.33
C GLU A 74 -8.54 1.10 -9.69
N VAL A 75 -8.25 1.17 -8.39
CA VAL A 75 -7.67 0.05 -7.64
C VAL A 75 -8.79 -0.90 -7.20
N THR A 76 -8.88 -2.04 -7.87
CA THR A 76 -9.93 -3.05 -7.61
C THR A 76 -9.52 -4.05 -6.52
N ARG A 77 -8.23 -4.20 -6.24
CA ARG A 77 -7.75 -5.12 -5.20
C ARG A 77 -6.38 -4.73 -4.64
N TYR A 78 -6.26 -4.76 -3.32
CA TYR A 78 -4.98 -4.80 -2.61
C TYR A 78 -4.72 -6.21 -2.08
N GLN A 79 -3.49 -6.71 -2.23
CA GLN A 79 -3.11 -8.02 -1.67
C GLN A 79 -1.74 -7.99 -1.01
N VAL A 80 -1.64 -8.71 0.11
CA VAL A 80 -0.39 -9.02 0.80
C VAL A 80 -0.26 -10.53 0.93
N LEU A 81 0.90 -11.07 0.56
CA LEU A 81 1.23 -12.49 0.73
C LEU A 81 2.38 -12.61 1.73
N ASP A 82 2.04 -12.92 2.98
CA ASP A 82 2.95 -12.96 4.14
C ASP A 82 3.05 -14.35 4.79
N ALA A 83 2.52 -15.39 4.13
CA ALA A 83 2.49 -16.74 4.67
C ALA A 83 3.88 -17.26 5.09
N HIS A 84 4.93 -16.93 4.34
CA HIS A 84 6.31 -17.31 4.66
C HIS A 84 6.87 -16.59 5.89
N LEU A 85 6.26 -15.48 6.32
CA LEU A 85 6.65 -14.74 7.53
C LEU A 85 5.89 -15.24 8.77
N ILE A 86 4.61 -15.61 8.61
CA ILE A 86 3.76 -16.07 9.72
C ILE A 86 3.96 -17.57 10.01
N ASN A 87 4.09 -18.38 8.98
CA ASN A 87 4.20 -19.84 9.08
C ASN A 87 5.28 -20.38 8.13
N PRO A 88 6.57 -20.08 8.40
CA PRO A 88 7.67 -20.43 7.51
C PRO A 88 7.84 -21.95 7.39
N SER A 89 8.09 -22.41 6.16
CA SER A 89 8.47 -23.78 5.84
C SER A 89 9.84 -23.77 5.17
N PHE A 90 10.85 -24.35 5.83
CA PHE A 90 12.23 -24.36 5.32
C PHE A 90 12.35 -24.81 3.85
N GLU A 91 11.66 -25.89 3.45
CA GLU A 91 11.68 -26.41 2.09
C GLU A 91 11.29 -25.39 1.01
N ARG A 92 10.37 -24.47 1.33
CA ARG A 92 9.85 -23.45 0.40
C ARG A 92 10.50 -22.09 0.61
N ASP A 93 10.78 -21.74 1.85
CA ASP A 93 11.01 -20.36 2.28
C ASP A 93 12.47 -20.08 2.70
N LYS A 94 13.39 -21.04 2.57
CA LYS A 94 14.81 -20.87 2.97
C LYS A 94 15.51 -19.67 2.33
N ASN A 95 15.02 -19.19 1.19
CA ASN A 95 15.53 -18.02 0.47
C ASN A 95 14.44 -16.94 0.31
N ALA A 96 13.35 -17.02 1.07
CA ALA A 96 12.32 -16.01 1.04
C ALA A 96 12.81 -14.70 1.69
N SER A 97 12.19 -13.59 1.32
CA SER A 97 12.45 -12.30 1.95
C SER A 97 11.93 -12.29 3.39
N ASP A 98 12.44 -11.35 4.19
CA ASP A 98 11.87 -10.94 5.47
C ASP A 98 10.69 -9.95 5.31
N HIS A 99 10.36 -9.57 4.07
CA HIS A 99 9.21 -8.76 3.70
C HIS A 99 8.15 -9.56 2.92
N ALA A 100 6.89 -9.19 3.12
CA ALA A 100 5.77 -9.75 2.41
C ALA A 100 5.69 -9.17 0.99
N PHE A 101 5.12 -9.95 0.08
CA PHE A 101 4.78 -9.44 -1.25
C PHE A 101 3.56 -8.53 -1.14
N VAL A 102 3.63 -7.34 -1.74
CA VAL A 102 2.51 -6.38 -1.82
C VAL A 102 2.17 -6.14 -3.29
N ALA A 103 0.88 -6.17 -3.63
CA ALA A 103 0.44 -5.85 -4.98
C ALA A 103 -0.93 -5.19 -5.03
N LEU A 104 -1.11 -4.42 -6.09
CA LEU A 104 -2.39 -3.84 -6.50
C LEU A 104 -2.88 -4.51 -7.77
N THR A 105 -4.19 -4.68 -7.90
CA THR A 105 -4.85 -4.90 -9.19
C THR A 105 -5.57 -3.62 -9.55
N VAL A 106 -5.36 -3.16 -10.78
CA VAL A 106 -5.97 -1.94 -11.32
C VAL A 106 -6.78 -2.29 -12.57
N GLU A 107 -7.91 -1.62 -12.74
CA GLU A 107 -8.73 -1.68 -13.95
C GLU A 107 -8.69 -0.33 -14.64
N ILE A 108 -8.40 -0.33 -15.95
CA ILE A 108 -8.34 0.90 -16.75
C ILE A 108 -9.74 1.23 -17.24
N LYS A 109 -10.17 2.47 -17.04
CA LYS A 109 -11.44 3.00 -17.53
C LYS A 109 -11.30 3.23 -19.04
N LEU A 110 -11.97 2.41 -19.84
CA LEU A 110 -12.04 2.51 -21.30
C LEU A 110 -13.20 3.41 -21.74
#